data_AF-A0A3Q0L105-F1
#
_entry.id   AF-A0A3Q0L105-F1
#
_cell.length_a   1.000
_cell.length_b   1.000
_cell.length_c   1.000
_cell.angle_alpha   90.00
_cell.angle_beta   90.00
_cell.angle_gamma   90.00
#
_symmetry.space_group_name_H-M   'P 1'
#
loop_
_entity.id
_entity.type
_entity.pdbx_description
1 polymer ?
#
loop_
_entity_poly.entity_id
_entity_poly.type
_entity_poly.pdbx_seq_one_letter_code
_entity_poly.pdbx_strand_id
1 'polypeptide(L)'
;MDMNTAGRDAMYRGAAILAGESHPTVAYHKMPMLMPMSNTEEKGSFANRLKEKCIQIEKQPGVISCSVMHGFPYQDSDFCGVFPMVTTENNPQLAQDLVDDLARWIWKHRKESLIELNDIGKTMGTVLAMLEKDGHYVRQPPTKGGIIEHSPIVVGDAAGNPGGGAGGSGTHLLKALLETKGLGKVVFMSIHDPETAKAAVAAGVGATINVSLGGKFEKLAGEPIKTKAYVKSISDGDEIVRGGSAYNAPFKLGPTVRLVIEAENTVDVIVISGLCQTYDDTQGRPHGIAIQEYDVIGVKSGMHYQAFYKNFTDKLLIVDVPEATSRDVTLFEHTQLTAPLYPLDKNATFNI
;
A
#
# COMPACT_ATOMS: atom_id res chain seq x y z
N MET A 1 11.68 -6.88 -6.67
CA MET A 1 10.73 -6.55 -7.76
C MET A 1 11.25 -7.16 -9.05
N ASP A 2 10.36 -7.76 -9.83
CA ASP A 2 10.66 -8.57 -11.00
C ASP A 2 9.87 -8.18 -12.25
N MET A 3 9.15 -7.04 -12.24
CA MET A 3 8.30 -6.58 -13.35
C MET A 3 9.01 -6.60 -14.72
N ASN A 4 10.25 -6.11 -14.79
CA ASN A 4 11.04 -6.13 -16.03
C ASN A 4 11.42 -7.55 -16.46
N THR A 5 11.71 -8.43 -15.51
CA THR A 5 12.03 -9.84 -15.77
C THR A 5 10.80 -10.57 -16.30
N ALA A 6 9.65 -10.40 -15.63
CA ALA A 6 8.38 -10.96 -16.06
C ALA A 6 7.96 -10.46 -17.46
N GLY A 7 8.14 -9.16 -17.75
CA GLY A 7 7.89 -8.60 -19.07
C GLY A 7 8.77 -9.21 -20.16
N ARG A 8 10.06 -9.41 -19.90
CA ARG A 8 10.97 -10.08 -20.84
C ARG A 8 10.58 -11.54 -21.06
N ASP A 9 10.29 -12.26 -19.99
CA ASP A 9 9.86 -13.66 -20.04
C ASP A 9 8.59 -13.83 -20.89
N ALA A 10 7.59 -12.98 -20.67
CA ALA A 10 6.36 -12.95 -21.48
C ALA A 10 6.65 -12.72 -22.98
N MET A 11 7.57 -11.82 -23.31
CA MET A 11 7.97 -11.56 -24.71
C MET A 11 8.66 -12.78 -25.35
N TYR A 12 9.58 -13.44 -24.64
CA TYR A 12 10.25 -14.63 -25.15
C TYR A 12 9.28 -15.78 -25.40
N ARG A 13 8.36 -16.02 -24.45
CA ARG A 13 7.32 -17.05 -24.59
C ARG A 13 6.37 -16.73 -25.74
N GLY A 14 5.93 -15.48 -25.86
CA GLY A 14 5.09 -15.04 -26.97
C GLY A 14 5.75 -15.26 -28.34
N ALA A 15 7.05 -14.99 -28.45
CA ALA A 15 7.82 -15.24 -29.67
C ALA A 15 7.92 -16.74 -30.02
N ALA A 16 8.20 -17.59 -29.03
CA ALA A 16 8.26 -19.05 -29.24
C ALA A 16 6.92 -19.64 -29.69
N ILE A 17 5.81 -19.16 -29.12
CA ILE A 17 4.45 -19.55 -29.55
C ILE A 17 4.20 -19.15 -31.00
N LEU A 18 4.54 -17.90 -31.38
CA LEU A 18 4.35 -17.40 -32.73
C LEU A 18 5.21 -18.16 -33.76
N ALA A 19 6.41 -18.58 -33.37
CA ALA A 19 7.30 -19.38 -34.20
C ALA A 19 6.87 -20.86 -34.33
N GLY A 20 5.89 -21.31 -33.55
CA GLY A 20 5.49 -22.72 -33.47
C GLY A 20 6.49 -23.61 -32.72
N GLU A 21 7.37 -23.00 -31.92
CA GLU A 21 8.38 -23.69 -31.10
C GLU A 21 7.84 -24.09 -29.72
N SER A 22 6.71 -23.49 -29.30
CA SER A 22 6.03 -23.79 -28.04
C SER A 22 4.51 -23.87 -28.25
N HIS A 23 3.88 -24.83 -27.59
CA HIS A 23 2.48 -25.19 -27.63
C HIS A 23 1.91 -25.24 -26.20
N PRO A 24 1.76 -24.09 -25.54
CA PRO A 24 1.34 -24.00 -24.16
C PRO A 24 -0.06 -24.59 -23.94
N THR A 25 -0.18 -25.43 -22.93
CA THR A 25 -1.45 -25.91 -22.38
C THR A 25 -1.61 -25.40 -20.96
N VAL A 26 -2.76 -24.80 -20.65
CA VAL A 26 -3.01 -24.17 -19.35
C VAL A 26 -4.08 -24.91 -18.56
N ALA A 27 -3.87 -25.06 -17.25
CA ALA A 27 -4.90 -25.45 -16.29
C ALA A 27 -4.92 -24.45 -15.13
N TYR A 28 -6.12 -24.16 -14.60
CA TYR A 28 -6.30 -23.22 -13.50
C TYR A 28 -7.51 -23.59 -12.62
N HIS A 29 -7.52 -23.06 -11.40
CA HIS A 29 -8.69 -23.11 -10.50
C HIS A 29 -9.14 -21.70 -10.11
N LYS A 30 -10.42 -21.54 -9.78
CA LYS A 30 -10.93 -20.40 -9.01
C LYS A 30 -11.09 -20.85 -7.56
N MET A 31 -10.20 -20.40 -6.68
CA MET A 31 -10.28 -20.73 -5.26
C MET A 31 -11.37 -19.86 -4.61
N PRO A 32 -12.29 -20.45 -3.81
CA PRO A 32 -13.36 -19.72 -3.14
C PRO A 32 -12.83 -19.01 -1.88
N MET A 33 -11.84 -18.15 -2.04
CA MET A 33 -11.26 -17.36 -0.97
C MET A 33 -10.79 -15.99 -1.45
N LEU A 34 -10.91 -15.01 -0.57
CA LEU A 34 -10.30 -13.69 -0.67
C LEU A 34 -8.95 -13.71 0.04
N MET A 35 -7.98 -13.04 -0.56
CA MET A 35 -6.66 -12.86 0.01
C MET A 35 -6.38 -11.35 0.12
N PRO A 36 -6.19 -10.79 1.33
CA PRO A 36 -5.82 -9.40 1.49
C PRO A 36 -4.42 -9.12 0.92
N MET A 37 -4.09 -7.84 0.78
CA MET A 37 -2.76 -7.41 0.39
C MET A 37 -1.69 -8.06 1.28
N SER A 38 -0.76 -8.78 0.64
CA SER A 38 0.25 -9.60 1.31
C SER A 38 1.63 -9.36 0.70
N ASN A 39 2.70 -9.47 1.50
CA ASN A 39 4.07 -9.24 1.05
C ASN A 39 4.71 -10.54 0.56
N THR A 40 5.03 -10.64 -0.73
CA THR A 40 5.68 -11.82 -1.33
C THR A 40 7.18 -11.94 -1.01
N GLU A 41 7.80 -10.86 -0.50
CA GLU A 41 9.23 -10.81 -0.16
C GLU A 41 9.49 -11.03 1.33
N GLU A 42 8.45 -10.97 2.16
CA GLU A 42 8.57 -11.25 3.58
C GLU A 42 8.74 -12.75 3.82
N LYS A 43 9.98 -13.16 4.13
CA LYS A 43 10.37 -14.56 4.30
C LYS A 43 9.44 -15.28 5.28
N GLY A 44 8.89 -16.42 4.85
CA GLY A 44 8.04 -17.27 5.69
C GLY A 44 6.56 -16.87 5.70
N SER A 45 6.20 -15.67 5.22
CA SER A 45 4.81 -15.28 5.03
C SER A 45 4.08 -16.25 4.08
N PHE A 46 2.75 -16.28 4.13
CA PHE A 46 1.94 -17.12 3.24
C PHE A 46 2.23 -16.81 1.75
N ALA A 47 2.22 -15.53 1.38
CA ALA A 47 2.49 -15.10 0.00
C ALA A 47 3.92 -15.44 -0.45
N ASN A 48 4.91 -15.35 0.44
CA ASN A 48 6.28 -15.75 0.14
C ASN A 48 6.41 -17.26 -0.10
N ARG A 49 5.82 -18.10 0.77
CA ARG A 49 5.80 -19.56 0.57
C ARG A 49 5.03 -19.98 -0.68
N LEU A 50 3.96 -19.26 -1.02
CA LEU A 50 3.20 -19.46 -2.25
C LEU A 50 4.06 -19.17 -3.50
N LYS A 51 4.79 -18.05 -3.49
CA LYS A 51 5.78 -17.71 -4.53
C LYS A 51 6.84 -18.79 -4.66
N GLU A 52 7.45 -19.22 -3.55
CA GLU A 52 8.48 -20.27 -3.55
C GLU A 52 7.97 -21.59 -4.13
N LYS A 53 6.70 -21.95 -3.87
CA LYS A 53 6.07 -23.12 -4.47
C LYS A 53 5.93 -23.02 -5.98
N CYS A 54 5.49 -21.88 -6.49
CA CYS A 54 5.43 -21.65 -7.93
C CYS A 54 6.81 -21.84 -8.57
N ILE A 55 7.86 -21.25 -7.97
CA ILE A 55 9.25 -21.40 -8.43
C ILE A 55 9.71 -22.87 -8.41
N GLN A 56 9.28 -23.68 -7.43
CA GLN A 56 9.63 -25.11 -7.46
C GLN A 56 8.86 -25.90 -8.52
N ILE A 57 7.59 -25.56 -8.76
CA ILE A 57 6.77 -26.19 -9.82
C ILE A 57 7.39 -25.90 -11.20
N GLU A 58 7.84 -24.67 -11.43
CA GLU A 58 8.48 -24.26 -12.70
C GLU A 58 9.79 -25.00 -13.02
N LYS A 59 10.43 -25.64 -12.03
CA LYS A 59 11.64 -26.45 -12.27
C LYS A 59 11.33 -27.84 -12.83
N GLN A 60 10.07 -28.25 -12.85
CA GLN A 60 9.71 -29.57 -13.34
C GLN A 60 9.76 -29.63 -14.87
N PRO A 61 10.30 -30.73 -15.45
CA PRO A 61 10.34 -30.89 -16.91
C PRO A 61 8.94 -30.77 -17.53
N GLY A 62 8.83 -30.00 -18.61
CA GLY A 62 7.57 -29.78 -19.32
C GLY A 62 6.68 -28.68 -18.74
N VAL A 63 7.06 -28.04 -17.64
CA VAL A 63 6.36 -26.85 -17.12
C VAL A 63 6.93 -25.59 -17.77
N ILE A 64 6.04 -24.79 -18.37
CA ILE A 64 6.36 -23.50 -18.96
C ILE A 64 6.36 -22.44 -17.85
N SER A 65 5.27 -22.35 -17.07
CA SER A 65 5.14 -21.38 -15.98
C SER A 65 4.16 -21.85 -14.90
N CYS A 66 4.32 -21.32 -13.69
CA CYS A 66 3.39 -21.48 -12.59
C CYS A 66 3.16 -20.12 -11.94
N SER A 67 1.92 -19.66 -11.89
CA SER A 67 1.59 -18.36 -11.32
C SER A 67 0.32 -18.44 -10.48
N VAL A 68 0.18 -17.50 -9.55
CA VAL A 68 -1.04 -17.36 -8.75
C VAL A 68 -1.47 -15.91 -8.78
N MET A 69 -2.65 -15.65 -9.32
CA MET A 69 -3.27 -14.35 -9.19
C MET A 69 -3.94 -14.30 -7.81
N HIS A 70 -3.47 -13.44 -6.91
CA HIS A 70 -4.06 -13.30 -5.57
C HIS A 70 -5.49 -12.73 -5.61
N GLY A 71 -5.91 -12.20 -6.76
CA GLY A 71 -7.19 -11.51 -6.93
C GLY A 71 -7.14 -10.07 -6.44
N PHE A 72 -8.30 -9.44 -6.40
CA PHE A 72 -8.48 -8.10 -5.87
C PHE A 72 -9.71 -8.10 -4.95
N PRO A 73 -9.52 -8.31 -3.63
CA PRO A 73 -10.62 -8.58 -2.72
C PRO A 73 -11.53 -7.37 -2.46
N TYR A 74 -11.21 -6.21 -3.03
CA TYR A 74 -11.97 -4.97 -2.88
C TYR A 74 -13.01 -4.75 -3.99
N GLN A 75 -13.00 -5.60 -5.03
CA GLN A 75 -13.95 -5.51 -6.13
C GLN A 75 -15.26 -6.23 -5.79
N ASP A 76 -16.39 -5.59 -6.05
CA ASP A 76 -17.68 -6.27 -6.00
C ASP A 76 -17.96 -6.97 -7.34
N SER A 77 -17.40 -8.17 -7.50
CA SER A 77 -17.64 -9.01 -8.68
C SER A 77 -17.50 -10.48 -8.35
N ASP A 78 -18.16 -11.34 -9.13
CA ASP A 78 -17.97 -12.79 -9.01
C ASP A 78 -16.54 -13.24 -9.36
N PHE A 79 -15.73 -12.42 -10.04
CA PHE A 79 -14.32 -12.76 -10.31
C PHE A 79 -13.42 -12.70 -9.07
N CYS A 80 -13.93 -12.26 -7.92
CA CYS A 80 -13.16 -12.28 -6.68
C CYS A 80 -12.80 -13.71 -6.27
N GLY A 81 -11.50 -13.91 -6.05
CA GLY A 81 -10.92 -15.23 -5.77
C GLY A 81 -9.41 -15.23 -5.96
N VAL A 82 -8.79 -16.31 -5.52
CA VAL A 82 -7.37 -16.61 -5.83
C VAL A 82 -7.34 -17.59 -7.00
N PHE A 83 -6.48 -17.37 -7.99
CA PHE A 83 -6.41 -18.19 -9.20
C PHE A 83 -5.01 -18.78 -9.39
N PRO A 84 -4.74 -19.99 -8.88
CA PRO A 84 -3.55 -20.74 -9.26
C PRO A 84 -3.67 -21.21 -10.71
N MET A 85 -2.56 -21.11 -11.45
CA MET A 85 -2.48 -21.49 -12.86
C MET A 85 -1.13 -22.12 -13.16
N VAL A 86 -1.15 -23.25 -13.86
CA VAL A 86 0.04 -23.94 -14.36
C VAL A 86 -0.08 -24.06 -15.87
N THR A 87 1.00 -23.71 -16.57
CA THR A 87 1.12 -23.86 -18.02
C THR A 87 2.22 -24.87 -18.32
N THR A 88 1.94 -25.84 -19.19
CA THR A 88 2.87 -26.89 -19.63
C THR A 88 3.05 -26.88 -21.13
N GLU A 89 4.08 -27.58 -21.61
CA GLU A 89 4.35 -27.77 -23.03
C GLU A 89 3.55 -28.97 -23.56
N ASN A 90 2.41 -28.68 -24.20
CA ASN A 90 1.48 -29.66 -24.79
C ASN A 90 1.16 -30.86 -23.89
N ASN A 91 1.00 -30.64 -22.58
CA ASN A 91 0.71 -31.71 -21.62
C ASN A 91 -0.43 -31.32 -20.66
N PRO A 92 -1.70 -31.50 -21.10
CA PRO A 92 -2.88 -31.16 -20.29
C PRO A 92 -2.92 -31.86 -18.93
N GLN A 93 -2.53 -33.14 -18.87
CA GLN A 93 -2.58 -33.91 -17.63
C GLN A 93 -1.60 -33.36 -16.59
N LEU A 94 -0.36 -33.08 -17.00
CA LEU A 94 0.62 -32.48 -16.10
C LEU A 94 0.18 -31.10 -15.60
N ALA A 95 -0.43 -30.28 -16.46
CA ALA A 95 -0.95 -28.97 -16.05
C ALA A 95 -2.03 -29.13 -14.97
N GLN A 96 -2.97 -30.05 -15.18
CA GLN A 96 -4.06 -30.32 -14.25
C GLN A 96 -3.55 -30.86 -12.91
N ASP A 97 -2.68 -31.88 -12.91
CA ASP A 97 -2.16 -32.49 -11.68
C ASP A 97 -1.43 -31.47 -10.81
N LEU A 98 -0.60 -30.63 -11.43
CA LEU A 98 0.19 -29.62 -10.71
C LEU A 98 -0.68 -28.50 -10.15
N VAL A 99 -1.69 -28.05 -10.89
CA VAL A 99 -2.58 -27.00 -10.40
C VAL A 99 -3.53 -27.51 -9.31
N ASP A 100 -3.93 -28.79 -9.37
CA ASP A 100 -4.70 -29.45 -8.31
C ASP A 100 -3.92 -29.51 -7.00
N ASP A 101 -2.66 -29.93 -7.07
CA ASP A 101 -1.77 -29.97 -5.90
C ASP A 101 -1.53 -28.59 -5.30
N LEU A 102 -1.31 -27.57 -6.15
CA LEU A 102 -1.16 -26.20 -5.71
C LEU A 102 -2.44 -25.65 -5.07
N ALA A 103 -3.60 -25.90 -5.69
CA ALA A 103 -4.90 -25.47 -5.19
C ALA A 103 -5.24 -26.12 -3.83
N ARG A 104 -5.01 -27.44 -3.68
CA ARG A 104 -5.16 -28.13 -2.39
C ARG A 104 -4.24 -27.53 -1.33
N TRP A 105 -3.01 -27.19 -1.68
CA TRP A 105 -2.08 -26.55 -0.75
C TRP A 105 -2.58 -25.16 -0.32
N ILE A 106 -2.98 -24.31 -1.26
CA ILE A 106 -3.54 -22.98 -0.99
C ILE A 106 -4.73 -23.10 -0.06
N TRP A 107 -5.69 -23.97 -0.39
CA TRP A 107 -6.88 -24.15 0.43
C TRP A 107 -6.56 -24.62 1.85
N LYS A 108 -5.63 -25.59 1.99
CA LYS A 108 -5.21 -26.11 3.29
C LYS A 108 -4.61 -25.02 4.19
N HIS A 109 -3.86 -24.07 3.62
CA HIS A 109 -3.15 -23.03 4.37
C HIS A 109 -3.86 -21.67 4.35
N ARG A 110 -5.09 -21.59 3.79
CA ARG A 110 -5.84 -20.34 3.57
C ARG A 110 -5.96 -19.43 4.80
N LYS A 111 -6.04 -20.00 6.01
CA LYS A 111 -6.13 -19.22 7.27
C LYS A 111 -4.89 -18.35 7.49
N GLU A 112 -3.73 -18.80 7.03
CA GLU A 112 -2.45 -18.10 7.15
C GLU A 112 -2.35 -16.90 6.18
N SER A 113 -3.29 -16.78 5.23
CA SER A 113 -3.37 -15.63 4.32
C SER A 113 -4.00 -14.38 4.96
N LEU A 114 -4.69 -14.55 6.11
CA LEU A 114 -5.31 -13.46 6.86
C LEU A 114 -4.32 -12.98 7.93
N ILE A 115 -3.63 -11.88 7.64
CA ILE A 115 -2.70 -11.26 8.59
C ILE A 115 -3.42 -10.07 9.22
N GLU A 116 -3.71 -10.18 10.51
CA GLU A 116 -4.23 -9.08 11.31
C GLU A 116 -3.12 -8.06 11.55
N LEU A 117 -3.37 -6.82 11.14
CA LEU A 117 -2.50 -5.68 11.42
C LEU A 117 -2.93 -5.00 12.72
N ASN A 118 -2.04 -4.18 13.27
CA ASN A 118 -2.38 -3.39 14.44
C ASN A 118 -3.45 -2.35 14.10
N ASP A 119 -4.43 -2.19 14.99
CA ASP A 119 -5.33 -1.05 14.96
C ASP A 119 -4.58 0.26 15.26
N ILE A 120 -5.30 1.39 15.09
CA ILE A 120 -4.74 2.73 15.27
C ILE A 120 -4.26 2.98 16.70
N GLY A 121 -4.96 2.47 17.72
CA GLY A 121 -4.63 2.69 19.12
C GLY A 121 -3.34 1.97 19.52
N LYS A 122 -3.23 0.69 19.17
CA LYS A 122 -2.02 -0.12 19.38
C LYS A 122 -0.83 0.44 18.59
N THR A 123 -1.07 0.93 17.38
CA THR A 123 -0.04 1.58 16.56
C THR A 123 0.48 2.86 17.23
N MET A 124 -0.40 3.78 17.66
CA MET A 124 0.02 5.00 18.36
C MET A 124 0.73 4.69 19.68
N GLY A 125 0.27 3.67 20.43
CA GLY A 125 0.98 3.21 21.63
C GLY A 125 2.40 2.71 21.33
N THR A 126 2.60 2.01 20.21
CA THR A 126 3.93 1.56 19.75
C THR A 126 4.81 2.75 19.36
N VAL A 127 4.25 3.74 18.66
CA VAL A 127 4.96 4.98 18.29
C VAL A 127 5.45 5.72 19.54
N LEU A 128 4.58 5.91 20.54
CA LEU A 128 4.93 6.58 21.79
C LEU A 128 6.03 5.83 22.55
N ALA A 129 5.95 4.49 22.64
CA ALA A 129 6.99 3.69 23.28
C ALA A 129 8.36 3.80 22.57
N MET A 130 8.36 3.89 21.23
CA MET A 130 9.58 4.14 20.46
C MET A 130 10.15 5.54 20.72
N LEU A 131 9.30 6.57 20.76
CA LEU A 131 9.72 7.96 21.04
C LEU A 131 10.23 8.13 22.48
N GLU A 132 9.60 7.48 23.46
CA GLU A 132 10.06 7.49 24.85
C GLU A 132 11.49 6.91 24.97
N LYS A 133 11.76 5.84 24.22
CA LYS A 133 13.07 5.18 24.20
C LYS A 133 14.12 6.00 23.44
N ASP A 134 13.78 6.50 22.26
CA ASP A 134 14.75 7.06 21.31
C ASP A 134 14.88 8.59 21.40
N GLY A 135 13.92 9.25 22.07
CA GLY A 135 13.81 10.70 22.16
C GLY A 135 13.19 11.34 20.91
N HIS A 136 13.12 12.67 20.94
CA HIS A 136 12.64 13.49 19.84
C HIS A 136 13.79 14.17 19.09
N TYR A 137 13.57 14.45 17.81
CA TYR A 137 14.44 15.27 17.01
C TYR A 137 14.57 16.68 17.59
N VAL A 138 15.82 17.11 17.82
CA VAL A 138 16.14 18.48 18.21
C VAL A 138 16.96 19.12 17.09
N ARG A 139 16.40 20.15 16.46
CA ARG A 139 17.07 20.85 15.37
C ARG A 139 18.34 21.54 15.87
N GLN A 140 19.47 21.23 15.22
CA GLN A 140 20.76 21.86 15.48
C GLN A 140 21.15 22.80 14.33
N PRO A 141 21.96 23.84 14.59
CA PRO A 141 22.54 24.66 13.53
C PRO A 141 23.33 23.81 12.53
N PRO A 142 23.20 24.04 11.21
CA PRO A 142 23.93 23.27 10.22
C PRO A 142 25.44 23.52 10.33
N THR A 143 26.22 22.45 10.31
CA THR A 143 27.69 22.49 10.27
C THR A 143 28.20 21.86 8.99
N LYS A 144 29.40 22.27 8.53
CA LYS A 144 30.02 21.69 7.33
C LYS A 144 30.28 20.20 7.56
N GLY A 145 29.64 19.36 6.75
CA GLY A 145 29.73 17.89 6.87
C GLY A 145 28.82 17.27 7.93
N GLY A 146 27.98 18.07 8.61
CA GLY A 146 26.99 17.57 9.54
C GLY A 146 25.92 16.74 8.84
N ILE A 147 25.57 15.60 9.43
CA ILE A 147 24.49 14.72 9.00
C ILE A 147 23.38 14.82 10.05
N ILE A 148 22.12 14.77 9.63
CA ILE A 148 21.00 14.65 10.57
C ILE A 148 20.98 13.20 11.07
N GLU A 149 21.49 12.98 12.28
CA GLU A 149 21.46 11.69 12.98
C GLU A 149 20.11 11.54 13.70
N HIS A 150 19.06 11.34 12.91
CA HIS A 150 17.72 11.07 13.43
C HIS A 150 17.00 10.05 12.55
N SER A 151 16.35 9.08 13.20
CA SER A 151 15.66 7.96 12.56
C SER A 151 14.15 8.10 12.81
N PRO A 152 13.40 8.64 11.83
CA PRO A 152 11.96 8.89 11.97
C PRO A 152 11.18 7.59 12.12
N ILE A 153 10.05 7.64 12.81
CA ILE A 153 9.06 6.55 12.79
C ILE A 153 8.12 6.79 11.61
N VAL A 154 7.94 5.80 10.74
CA VAL A 154 7.07 5.93 9.57
C VAL A 154 5.90 4.95 9.69
N VAL A 155 4.69 5.49 9.71
CA VAL A 155 3.44 4.74 9.82
C VAL A 155 2.73 4.75 8.48
N GLY A 156 2.67 3.60 7.82
CA GLY A 156 1.91 3.41 6.59
C GLY A 156 0.46 3.05 6.87
N ASP A 157 -0.48 3.86 6.38
CA ASP A 157 -1.89 3.52 6.28
C ASP A 157 -2.09 2.59 5.07
N ALA A 158 -2.33 1.31 5.36
CA ALA A 158 -2.56 0.30 4.34
C ALA A 158 -3.96 0.38 3.72
N ALA A 159 -4.93 0.85 4.49
CA ALA A 159 -6.34 0.80 4.12
C ALA A 159 -6.77 1.97 3.23
N GLY A 160 -6.04 3.08 3.29
CA GLY A 160 -6.22 4.23 2.42
C GLY A 160 -5.30 4.31 1.23
N ASN A 161 -4.66 3.22 0.84
CA ASN A 161 -3.61 3.24 -0.17
C ASN A 161 -4.19 3.39 -1.60
N PRO A 162 -3.94 4.50 -2.32
CA PRO A 162 -4.40 4.64 -3.70
C PRO A 162 -3.83 3.61 -4.67
N GLY A 163 -2.63 3.08 -4.38
CA GLY A 163 -2.03 1.99 -5.16
C GLY A 163 -2.77 0.67 -5.04
N GLY A 164 -3.56 0.51 -3.98
CA GLY A 164 -4.47 -0.61 -3.80
C GLY A 164 -5.88 -0.32 -4.30
N GLY A 165 -6.15 0.86 -4.88
CA GLY A 165 -7.47 1.26 -5.38
C GLY A 165 -8.29 2.17 -4.46
N ALA A 166 -7.77 2.60 -3.30
CA ALA A 166 -8.46 3.57 -2.45
C ALA A 166 -8.46 5.00 -3.04
N GLY A 167 -9.39 5.85 -2.62
CA GLY A 167 -9.41 7.27 -2.99
C GLY A 167 -8.42 8.14 -2.22
N GLY A 168 -7.65 7.60 -1.27
CA GLY A 168 -6.60 8.34 -0.55
C GLY A 168 -7.09 9.47 0.35
N SER A 169 -8.40 9.54 0.62
CA SER A 169 -9.02 10.62 1.38
C SER A 169 -9.19 10.32 2.86
N GLY A 170 -8.90 9.10 3.32
CA GLY A 170 -9.22 8.71 4.69
C GLY A 170 -8.45 9.46 5.76
N THR A 171 -9.15 9.74 6.84
CA THR A 171 -8.74 10.67 7.89
C THR A 171 -8.28 9.99 9.17
N HIS A 172 -8.48 8.68 9.33
CA HIS A 172 -8.22 7.96 10.59
C HIS A 172 -6.80 8.15 11.12
N LEU A 173 -5.78 7.88 10.31
CA LEU A 173 -4.38 8.05 10.72
C LEU A 173 -4.04 9.53 10.97
N LEU A 174 -4.46 10.43 10.08
CA LEU A 174 -4.20 11.86 10.24
C LEU A 174 -4.84 12.41 11.52
N LYS A 175 -6.08 12.01 11.82
CA LYS A 175 -6.78 12.37 13.05
C LYS A 175 -6.02 11.89 14.28
N ALA A 176 -5.58 10.63 14.29
CA ALA A 176 -4.80 10.09 15.40
C ALA A 176 -3.48 10.84 15.61
N LEU A 177 -2.80 11.21 14.53
CA LEU A 177 -1.57 12.02 14.58
C LEU A 177 -1.81 13.45 15.10
N LEU A 178 -2.99 14.02 14.85
CA LEU A 178 -3.38 15.34 15.36
C LEU A 178 -3.75 15.31 16.85
N GLU A 179 -4.33 14.21 17.33
CA GLU A 179 -4.93 14.09 18.67
C GLU A 179 -4.02 13.39 19.71
N THR A 180 -3.04 12.58 19.28
CA THR A 180 -2.15 11.86 20.19
C THR A 180 -1.05 12.77 20.72
N LYS A 181 -1.03 13.07 22.01
CA LYS A 181 0.00 13.95 22.62
C LYS A 181 1.38 13.29 22.61
N GLY A 182 2.43 14.11 22.49
CA GLY A 182 3.81 13.66 22.67
C GLY A 182 4.44 13.02 21.43
N LEU A 183 3.92 13.29 20.22
CA LEU A 183 4.51 12.79 18.99
C LEU A 183 5.70 13.63 18.48
N GLY A 184 5.90 14.83 19.04
CA GLY A 184 6.93 15.75 18.57
C GLY A 184 6.54 16.39 17.23
N LYS A 185 7.48 16.46 16.30
CA LYS A 185 7.28 17.06 14.97
C LYS A 185 6.75 16.02 13.98
N VAL A 186 5.54 16.25 13.48
CA VAL A 186 4.80 15.27 12.68
C VAL A 186 4.54 15.78 11.27
N VAL A 187 4.61 14.87 10.30
CA VAL A 187 4.15 15.12 8.94
C VAL A 187 3.24 13.99 8.46
N PHE A 188 2.20 14.33 7.70
CA PHE A 188 1.36 13.41 6.97
C PHE A 188 1.49 13.63 5.45
N MET A 189 1.92 12.61 4.71
CA MET A 189 2.19 12.66 3.27
C MET A 189 1.55 11.46 2.58
N SER A 190 0.43 11.58 1.90
CA SER A 190 -0.40 12.79 1.67
C SER A 190 -1.87 12.41 1.73
N ILE A 191 -2.76 13.40 1.74
CA ILE A 191 -4.21 13.18 1.64
C ILE A 191 -4.74 13.73 0.32
N HIS A 192 -5.57 12.93 -0.37
CA HIS A 192 -6.23 13.34 -1.60
C HIS A 192 -7.46 14.18 -1.25
N ASP A 193 -7.38 15.49 -1.50
CA ASP A 193 -8.48 16.43 -1.30
C ASP A 193 -8.36 17.62 -2.29
N PRO A 194 -8.87 17.44 -3.53
CA PRO A 194 -8.77 18.45 -4.58
C PRO A 194 -9.44 19.78 -4.23
N GLU A 195 -10.53 19.74 -3.46
CA GLU A 195 -11.25 20.95 -3.04
C GLU A 195 -10.41 21.78 -2.07
N THR A 196 -9.82 21.13 -1.07
CA THR A 196 -8.96 21.81 -0.08
C THR A 196 -7.69 22.34 -0.74
N ALA A 197 -7.06 21.57 -1.63
CA ALA A 197 -5.91 22.03 -2.41
C ALA A 197 -6.26 23.29 -3.23
N LYS A 198 -7.39 23.28 -3.95
CA LYS A 198 -7.86 24.43 -4.73
C LYS A 198 -8.14 25.65 -3.85
N ALA A 199 -8.78 25.47 -2.70
CA ALA A 199 -9.06 26.56 -1.76
C ALA A 199 -7.77 27.17 -1.18
N ALA A 200 -6.79 26.34 -0.82
CA ALA A 200 -5.49 26.79 -0.34
C ALA A 200 -4.70 27.54 -1.42
N VAL A 201 -4.75 27.08 -2.66
CA VAL A 201 -4.15 27.78 -3.81
C VAL A 201 -4.78 29.15 -4.01
N ALA A 202 -6.10 29.24 -3.96
CA ALA A 202 -6.82 30.50 -4.12
C ALA A 202 -6.54 31.50 -2.98
N ALA A 203 -6.37 31.01 -1.75
CA ALA A 203 -6.03 31.84 -0.59
C ALA A 203 -4.57 32.32 -0.61
N GLY A 204 -3.66 31.51 -1.17
CA GLY A 204 -2.25 31.83 -1.30
C GLY A 204 -1.41 31.49 -0.07
N VAL A 205 -0.08 31.41 -0.27
CA VAL A 205 0.89 31.16 0.80
C VAL A 205 0.81 32.28 1.85
N GLY A 206 0.82 31.89 3.13
CA GLY A 206 0.72 32.82 4.25
C GLY A 206 -0.70 33.02 4.78
N ALA A 207 -1.73 32.55 4.07
CA ALA A 207 -3.11 32.59 4.54
C ALA A 207 -3.40 31.48 5.56
N THR A 208 -4.34 31.75 6.49
CA THR A 208 -4.98 30.73 7.31
C THR A 208 -6.42 30.56 6.87
N ILE A 209 -6.81 29.34 6.49
CA ILE A 209 -8.13 29.01 5.97
C ILE A 209 -8.84 28.00 6.87
N ASN A 210 -10.17 28.04 6.90
CA ASN A 210 -10.96 26.94 7.46
C ASN A 210 -11.03 25.84 6.40
N VAL A 211 -10.72 24.61 6.79
CA VAL A 211 -10.72 23.43 5.92
C VAL A 211 -11.66 22.36 6.47
N SER A 212 -12.15 21.53 5.57
CA SER A 212 -12.83 20.27 5.86
C SER A 212 -12.06 19.19 5.11
N LEU A 213 -11.06 18.62 5.75
CA LEU A 213 -10.00 17.85 5.12
C LEU A 213 -10.32 16.35 5.08
N GLY A 214 -10.25 15.75 3.89
CA GLY A 214 -10.44 14.30 3.69
C GLY A 214 -11.84 13.79 4.05
N GLY A 215 -12.04 12.48 4.00
CA GLY A 215 -13.30 11.82 4.38
C GLY A 215 -14.46 12.12 3.44
N LYS A 216 -14.17 12.38 2.16
CA LYS A 216 -15.15 12.92 1.19
C LYS A 216 -15.66 11.89 0.18
N PHE A 217 -14.96 10.78 -0.02
CA PHE A 217 -15.28 9.84 -1.10
C PHE A 217 -15.91 8.55 -0.58
N GLU A 218 -15.26 7.88 0.37
CA GLU A 218 -15.73 6.60 0.88
C GLU A 218 -16.33 6.73 2.29
N LYS A 219 -17.45 6.03 2.53
CA LYS A 219 -18.12 6.00 3.84
C LYS A 219 -17.22 5.51 4.97
N LEU A 220 -16.32 4.58 4.67
CA LEU A 220 -15.41 4.01 5.67
C LEU A 220 -14.22 4.92 5.99
N ALA A 221 -13.88 5.87 5.11
CA ALA A 221 -12.66 6.69 5.18
C ALA A 221 -12.56 7.60 6.42
N GLY A 222 -13.60 7.66 7.25
CA GLY A 222 -13.67 8.52 8.42
C GLY A 222 -14.28 9.88 8.08
N GLU A 223 -14.64 10.63 9.12
CA GLU A 223 -15.26 11.94 8.95
C GLU A 223 -14.23 13.00 8.51
N PRO A 224 -14.65 14.01 7.72
CA PRO A 224 -13.81 15.14 7.38
C PRO A 224 -13.28 15.88 8.63
N ILE A 225 -11.98 16.19 8.63
CA ILE A 225 -11.34 16.94 9.71
C ILE A 225 -11.60 18.43 9.49
N LYS A 226 -12.47 19.01 10.30
CA LYS A 226 -12.81 20.44 10.27
C LYS A 226 -11.88 21.23 11.18
N THR A 227 -11.00 22.06 10.60
CA THR A 227 -10.00 22.81 11.37
C THR A 227 -9.54 24.08 10.65
N LYS A 228 -8.70 24.88 11.30
CA LYS A 228 -7.93 25.95 10.67
C LYS A 228 -6.58 25.42 10.21
N ALA A 229 -6.17 25.82 9.03
CA ALA A 229 -4.89 25.41 8.45
C ALA A 229 -4.16 26.61 7.85
N TYR A 230 -2.88 26.73 8.17
CA TYR A 230 -1.99 27.72 7.58
C TYR A 230 -1.36 27.18 6.28
N VAL A 231 -1.48 27.93 5.18
CA VAL A 231 -0.93 27.56 3.88
C VAL A 231 0.56 27.89 3.84
N LYS A 232 1.40 26.87 4.01
CA LYS A 232 2.86 27.03 4.12
C LYS A 232 3.56 27.11 2.76
N SER A 233 3.13 26.31 1.81
CA SER A 233 3.67 26.29 0.44
C SER A 233 2.69 25.65 -0.54
N ILE A 234 2.88 25.95 -1.82
CA ILE A 234 2.08 25.46 -2.95
C ILE A 234 3.06 24.99 -4.03
N SER A 235 2.73 23.90 -4.73
CA SER A 235 3.41 23.43 -5.94
C SER A 235 2.38 23.00 -7.00
N ASP A 236 2.83 22.79 -8.23
CA ASP A 236 2.02 22.24 -9.33
C ASP A 236 1.89 20.70 -9.27
N GLY A 237 2.69 20.04 -8.42
CA GLY A 237 2.68 18.61 -8.17
C GLY A 237 3.33 17.77 -9.27
N ASP A 238 4.17 18.37 -10.11
CA ASP A 238 4.92 17.68 -11.15
C ASP A 238 6.24 17.15 -10.60
N GLU A 239 6.26 15.86 -10.25
CA GLU A 239 7.38 15.23 -9.53
C GLU A 239 7.93 13.99 -10.25
N ILE A 240 9.11 13.54 -9.84
CA ILE A 240 9.72 12.30 -10.31
C ILE A 240 10.04 11.42 -9.11
N VAL A 241 9.59 10.18 -9.15
CA VAL A 241 9.84 9.19 -8.10
C VAL A 241 11.33 8.91 -7.95
N ARG A 242 11.79 8.89 -6.71
CA ARG A 242 13.14 8.60 -6.26
C ARG A 242 13.27 7.24 -5.59
N GLY A 243 12.17 6.68 -5.09
CA GLY A 243 12.10 5.38 -4.46
C GLY A 243 12.20 4.22 -5.45
N GLY A 244 12.77 3.09 -5.00
CA GLY A 244 13.03 1.93 -5.85
C GLY A 244 11.78 1.31 -6.48
N SER A 245 10.60 1.47 -5.86
CA SER A 245 9.35 0.85 -6.32
C SER A 245 8.82 1.37 -7.66
N ALA A 246 9.09 2.63 -7.99
CA ALA A 246 8.67 3.24 -9.26
C ALA A 246 9.71 4.25 -9.75
N TYR A 247 10.99 3.95 -9.53
CA TYR A 247 12.10 4.87 -9.78
C TYR A 247 12.01 5.53 -11.17
N ASN A 248 12.18 6.85 -11.21
CA ASN A 248 12.13 7.68 -12.42
C ASN A 248 10.75 7.74 -13.12
N ALA A 249 9.69 7.20 -12.51
CA ALA A 249 8.34 7.40 -13.00
C ALA A 249 7.88 8.84 -12.76
N PRO A 250 7.24 9.49 -13.75
CA PRO A 250 6.67 10.82 -13.56
C PRO A 250 5.39 10.74 -12.72
N PHE A 251 5.26 11.65 -11.75
CA PHE A 251 4.05 11.86 -10.95
C PHE A 251 3.39 13.18 -11.29
N LYS A 252 2.05 13.11 -11.37
CA LYS A 252 1.16 14.24 -11.53
C LYS A 252 0.26 14.29 -10.31
N LEU A 253 0.75 14.90 -9.23
CA LEU A 253 -0.01 15.10 -8.00
C LEU A 253 -1.03 16.24 -8.12
N GLY A 254 -0.97 17.01 -9.23
CA GLY A 254 -1.74 18.23 -9.41
C GLY A 254 -1.38 19.30 -8.37
N PRO A 255 -2.10 20.45 -8.35
CA PRO A 255 -1.95 21.44 -7.30
C PRO A 255 -1.83 20.77 -5.92
N THR A 256 -0.68 20.97 -5.30
CA THR A 256 -0.31 20.34 -4.03
C THR A 256 0.04 21.43 -3.04
N VAL A 257 -0.42 21.29 -1.80
CA VAL A 257 -0.20 22.28 -0.76
C VAL A 257 0.31 21.64 0.51
N ARG A 258 1.20 22.34 1.21
CA ARG A 258 1.57 22.04 2.58
C ARG A 258 0.75 22.91 3.50
N LEU A 259 -0.10 22.27 4.29
CA LEU A 259 -0.86 22.88 5.35
C LEU A 259 -0.17 22.64 6.69
N VAL A 260 -0.16 23.64 7.56
CA VAL A 260 0.23 23.48 8.97
C VAL A 260 -1.02 23.55 9.80
N ILE A 261 -1.29 22.49 10.57
CA ILE A 261 -2.44 22.39 11.46
C ILE A 261 -1.93 22.29 12.89
N GLU A 262 -2.41 23.18 13.75
CA GLU A 262 -2.16 23.15 15.18
C GLU A 262 -3.32 22.43 15.89
N ALA A 263 -3.00 21.34 16.60
CA ALA A 263 -3.90 20.58 17.45
C ALA A 263 -3.16 20.19 18.74
N GLU A 264 -3.20 18.92 19.17
CA GLU A 264 -2.33 18.44 20.25
C GLU A 264 -0.87 18.38 19.80
N ASN A 265 -0.64 18.22 18.50
CA ASN A 265 0.65 18.43 17.85
C ASN A 265 0.51 19.48 16.74
N THR A 266 1.63 20.10 16.36
CA THR A 266 1.72 20.80 15.09
C THR A 266 2.04 19.78 14.00
N VAL A 267 1.12 19.63 13.04
CA VAL A 267 1.25 18.63 11.96
C VAL A 267 1.37 19.35 10.62
N ASP A 268 2.42 19.00 9.88
CA ASP A 268 2.51 19.32 8.46
C ASP A 268 1.69 18.32 7.65
N VAL A 269 0.75 18.79 6.84
CA VAL A 269 -0.09 17.93 6.01
C VAL A 269 0.09 18.30 4.55
N ILE A 270 0.54 17.33 3.75
CA ILE A 270 0.55 17.45 2.30
C ILE A 270 -0.82 17.06 1.77
N VAL A 271 -1.45 18.00 1.07
CA VAL A 271 -2.74 17.81 0.40
C VAL A 271 -2.52 17.85 -1.10
N ILE A 272 -2.91 16.78 -1.79
CA ILE A 272 -2.78 16.61 -3.24
C ILE A 272 -4.15 16.66 -3.91
N SER A 273 -4.21 17.16 -5.15
CA SER A 273 -5.44 17.19 -5.97
C SER A 273 -5.50 16.08 -7.01
N GLY A 274 -4.38 15.45 -7.33
CA GLY A 274 -4.29 14.18 -8.04
C GLY A 274 -4.31 13.00 -7.07
N LEU A 275 -4.46 11.78 -7.58
CA LEU A 275 -4.56 10.57 -6.79
C LEU A 275 -3.27 9.74 -6.93
N CYS A 276 -2.55 9.56 -5.83
CA CYS A 276 -1.28 8.83 -5.85
C CYS A 276 -0.94 8.24 -4.47
N GLN A 277 -0.44 7.01 -4.44
CA GLN A 277 0.15 6.44 -3.22
C GLN A 277 1.51 7.05 -2.91
N THR A 278 1.89 7.01 -1.65
CA THR A 278 3.22 7.45 -1.24
C THR A 278 4.26 6.36 -1.54
N TYR A 279 5.20 6.66 -2.42
CA TYR A 279 6.34 5.77 -2.69
C TYR A 279 7.62 6.21 -1.95
N ASP A 280 7.78 7.52 -1.74
CA ASP A 280 8.97 8.14 -1.19
C ASP A 280 8.67 9.56 -0.64
N ASP A 281 9.71 10.35 -0.37
CA ASP A 281 9.60 11.72 0.15
C ASP A 281 9.19 12.77 -0.90
N THR A 282 8.96 12.42 -2.16
CA THR A 282 8.71 13.41 -3.25
C THR A 282 7.42 14.19 -3.04
N GLN A 283 6.43 13.62 -2.35
CA GLN A 283 5.19 14.34 -1.99
C GLN A 283 5.45 15.50 -1.01
N GLY A 284 6.49 15.44 -0.17
CA GLY A 284 6.80 16.48 0.80
C GLY A 284 8.02 17.32 0.50
N ARG A 285 9.03 16.74 -0.15
CA ARG A 285 10.34 17.38 -0.37
C ARG A 285 10.25 18.76 -1.09
N PRO A 286 9.45 18.95 -2.15
CA PRO A 286 9.26 20.25 -2.81
C PRO A 286 8.68 21.31 -1.86
N HIS A 287 7.98 20.87 -0.81
CA HIS A 287 7.41 21.72 0.22
C HIS A 287 8.37 21.98 1.39
N GLY A 288 9.66 21.68 1.22
CA GLY A 288 10.69 21.89 2.24
C GLY A 288 10.64 20.89 3.39
N ILE A 289 10.08 19.69 3.15
CA ILE A 289 10.03 18.61 4.15
C ILE A 289 11.30 17.77 4.01
N ALA A 290 12.19 17.88 4.99
CA ALA A 290 13.31 16.97 5.18
C ALA A 290 12.89 15.91 6.19
N ILE A 291 12.63 14.68 5.73
CA ILE A 291 12.02 13.61 6.54
C ILE A 291 12.79 13.29 7.82
N GLN A 292 14.11 13.47 7.85
CA GLN A 292 14.94 13.23 9.02
C GLN A 292 14.71 14.28 10.12
N GLU A 293 14.12 15.44 9.80
CA GLU A 293 13.74 16.45 10.80
C GLU A 293 12.36 16.21 11.43
N TYR A 294 11.72 15.07 11.17
CA TYR A 294 10.41 14.71 11.72
C TYR A 294 10.52 13.48 12.61
N ASP A 295 9.81 13.49 13.72
CA ASP A 295 9.71 12.37 14.66
C ASP A 295 8.82 11.26 14.09
N VAL A 296 7.67 11.66 13.53
CA VAL A 296 6.65 10.76 13.02
C VAL A 296 6.21 11.19 11.63
N ILE A 297 6.15 10.22 10.72
CA ILE A 297 5.71 10.38 9.34
C ILE A 297 4.54 9.44 9.08
N GLY A 298 3.35 9.97 8.85
CA GLY A 298 2.22 9.21 8.34
C GLY A 298 2.20 9.20 6.82
N VAL A 299 1.98 8.04 6.20
CA VAL A 299 1.89 7.92 4.73
C VAL A 299 0.71 7.09 4.27
N LYS A 300 0.19 7.36 3.07
CA LYS A 300 -0.88 6.58 2.42
C LYS A 300 -0.28 5.55 1.47
N SER A 301 0.18 4.44 2.03
CA SER A 301 0.74 3.31 1.28
C SER A 301 0.82 2.05 2.16
N GLY A 302 0.39 0.92 1.63
CA GLY A 302 0.41 -0.36 2.35
C GLY A 302 1.74 -1.10 2.35
N MET A 303 2.58 -0.94 1.32
CA MET A 303 3.84 -1.69 1.18
C MET A 303 4.96 -0.92 0.48
N HIS A 304 4.65 -0.22 -0.62
CA HIS A 304 5.69 0.30 -1.53
C HIS A 304 6.58 1.38 -0.93
N TYR A 305 6.06 2.21 -0.01
CA TYR A 305 6.86 3.21 0.70
C TYR A 305 8.12 2.62 1.37
N GLN A 306 8.04 1.37 1.86
CA GLN A 306 9.15 0.75 2.59
C GLN A 306 10.43 0.65 1.74
N ALA A 307 10.32 0.52 0.41
CA ALA A 307 11.48 0.44 -0.47
C ALA A 307 12.36 1.72 -0.42
N PHE A 308 11.75 2.86 -0.13
CA PHE A 308 12.46 4.13 0.06
C PHE A 308 12.83 4.37 1.53
N TYR A 309 11.86 4.26 2.44
CA TYR A 309 12.05 4.66 3.84
C TYR A 309 13.01 3.75 4.62
N LYS A 310 13.21 2.49 4.22
CA LYS A 310 14.23 1.59 4.81
C LYS A 310 15.66 2.13 4.71
N ASN A 311 15.93 3.07 3.81
CA ASN A 311 17.24 3.72 3.72
C ASN A 311 17.49 4.75 4.84
N PHE A 312 16.45 5.14 5.58
CA PHE A 312 16.50 6.20 6.59
C PHE A 312 16.11 5.74 7.99
N THR A 313 15.35 4.63 8.09
CA THR A 313 14.83 4.12 9.37
C THR A 313 14.51 2.64 9.28
N ASP A 314 14.64 1.94 10.41
CA ASP A 314 14.14 0.59 10.66
C ASP A 314 12.76 0.59 11.38
N LYS A 315 12.26 1.78 11.77
CA LYS A 315 11.01 1.99 12.51
C LYS A 315 9.81 2.14 11.57
N LEU A 316 9.55 1.09 10.81
CA LEU A 316 8.46 1.05 9.83
C LEU A 316 7.27 0.29 10.41
N LEU A 317 6.18 1.03 10.65
CA LEU A 317 4.92 0.48 11.13
C LEU A 317 3.88 0.53 10.02
N ILE A 318 2.96 -0.43 10.04
CA ILE A 318 1.77 -0.42 9.19
C ILE A 318 0.56 -0.44 10.12
N VAL A 319 -0.40 0.43 9.86
CA VAL A 319 -1.70 0.45 10.51
C VAL A 319 -2.77 -0.01 9.54
N ASP A 320 -3.76 -0.71 10.06
CA ASP A 320 -5.01 -0.98 9.34
C ASP A 320 -6.15 -0.24 10.02
N VAL A 321 -6.90 0.49 9.22
CA VAL A 321 -8.04 1.29 9.63
C VAL A 321 -9.21 0.95 8.70
N PRO A 322 -10.47 1.18 9.10
CA PRO A 322 -11.58 0.97 8.17
C PRO A 322 -11.44 1.93 6.97
N GLU A 323 -11.10 1.42 5.78
CA GLU A 323 -11.03 2.18 4.51
C GLU A 323 -11.00 1.18 3.33
N ALA A 324 -11.03 1.68 2.09
CA ALA A 324 -11.30 0.92 0.87
C ALA A 324 -10.30 -0.22 0.56
N THR A 325 -9.09 -0.19 1.12
CA THR A 325 -8.07 -1.24 0.93
C THR A 325 -7.66 -1.89 2.24
N SER A 326 -8.52 -1.86 3.26
CA SER A 326 -8.32 -2.56 4.54
C SER A 326 -7.88 -4.01 4.33
N ARG A 327 -7.03 -4.54 5.22
CA ARG A 327 -6.71 -5.98 5.19
C ARG A 327 -7.80 -6.82 5.81
N ASP A 328 -8.69 -6.23 6.60
CA ASP A 328 -9.95 -6.85 6.96
C ASP A 328 -10.92 -6.83 5.77
N VAL A 329 -10.81 -7.86 4.93
CA VAL A 329 -11.69 -8.05 3.77
C VAL A 329 -13.14 -8.31 4.15
N THR A 330 -13.45 -8.57 5.43
CA THR A 330 -14.83 -8.80 5.89
C THR A 330 -15.63 -7.50 6.06
N LEU A 331 -14.96 -6.34 5.99
CA LEU A 331 -15.60 -5.04 6.04
C LEU A 331 -16.36 -4.69 4.76
N PHE A 332 -16.04 -5.37 3.64
CA PHE A 332 -16.62 -5.04 2.34
C PHE A 332 -17.86 -5.87 2.06
N GLU A 333 -18.91 -5.17 1.63
CA GLU A 333 -20.10 -5.83 1.10
C GLU A 333 -19.82 -6.27 -0.34
N HIS A 334 -20.06 -7.55 -0.63
CA HIS A 334 -20.00 -8.08 -1.99
C HIS A 334 -21.40 -8.57 -2.39
N THR A 335 -22.06 -7.80 -3.26
CA THR A 335 -23.43 -8.07 -3.71
C THR A 335 -23.48 -8.96 -4.95
N GLN A 336 -22.36 -9.12 -5.66
CA GLN A 336 -22.29 -9.83 -6.94
C GLN A 336 -21.67 -11.24 -6.86
N LEU A 337 -21.40 -11.75 -5.65
CA LEU A 337 -20.86 -13.12 -5.50
C LEU A 337 -21.92 -14.16 -5.83
N THR A 338 -21.55 -15.16 -6.62
CA THR A 338 -22.42 -16.29 -6.96
C THR A 338 -22.21 -17.50 -6.07
N ALA A 339 -21.17 -17.49 -5.24
CA ALA A 339 -20.81 -18.58 -4.33
C ALA A 339 -20.15 -18.06 -3.03
N PRO A 340 -20.21 -18.83 -1.93
CA PRO A 340 -19.50 -18.54 -0.69
C PRO A 340 -17.99 -18.37 -0.89
N LEU A 341 -17.41 -17.29 -0.35
CA LEU A 341 -15.96 -17.06 -0.33
C LEU A 341 -15.45 -17.00 1.12
N TYR A 342 -14.35 -17.68 1.42
CA TYR A 342 -13.63 -17.50 2.69
C TYR A 342 -12.87 -16.16 2.69
N PRO A 343 -12.82 -15.36 3.77
CA PRO A 343 -13.44 -15.56 5.07
C PRO A 343 -14.86 -15.00 5.25
N LEU A 344 -15.46 -14.42 4.20
CA LEU A 344 -16.80 -13.83 4.26
C LEU A 344 -17.87 -14.84 4.71
N ASP A 345 -17.79 -16.06 4.20
CA ASP A 345 -18.68 -17.16 4.53
C ASP A 345 -17.88 -18.37 5.06
N LYS A 346 -18.28 -18.84 6.25
CA LYS A 346 -17.68 -19.99 6.92
C LYS A 346 -18.00 -21.32 6.22
N ASN A 347 -19.03 -21.35 5.38
CA ASN A 347 -19.45 -22.51 4.59
C ASN A 347 -18.70 -22.62 3.26
N ALA A 348 -17.78 -21.70 2.96
CA ALA A 348 -16.93 -21.82 1.78
C ALA A 348 -16.15 -23.14 1.82
N THR A 349 -16.28 -23.92 0.75
CA THR A 349 -15.62 -25.22 0.56
C THR A 349 -14.93 -25.27 -0.79
N PHE A 350 -13.88 -26.07 -0.89
CA PHE A 350 -13.16 -26.31 -2.14
C PHE A 350 -12.84 -27.80 -2.23
N ASN A 351 -13.31 -28.45 -3.29
CA ASN A 351 -13.18 -29.89 -3.51
C ASN A 351 -12.73 -30.15 -4.96
N ILE A 352 -11.68 -30.94 -5.13
CA ILE A 352 -11.15 -31.42 -6.42
C ILE A 352 -10.62 -32.84 -6.30
#